data_AF-A0A0S2M006-F1
#
_entry.id   AF-A0A0S2M006-F1
#
_cell.length_a   1.000
_cell.length_b   1.000
_cell.length_c   1.000
_cell.angle_alpha   90.00
_cell.angle_beta   90.00
_cell.angle_gamma   90.00
#
_symmetry.space_group_name_H-M   'P 1'
#
loop_
_entity.id
_entity.type
_entity.pdbx_description
1 polymer ?
#
loop_
_entity_poly.entity_id
_entity_poly.type
_entity_poly.pdbx_seq_one_letter_code
_entity_poly.pdbx_strand_id
1 'polypeptide(L)' 'MDRIHWAGAETSAIWNGYMDGAIRSGRRAADEILQDFS' A
#
# COMPACT_ATOMS: atom_id res chain seq x y z
N MET A 1 -9.68 -12.79 -7.38
CA MET A 1 -10.06 -11.62 -8.20
C MET A 1 -9.69 -10.43 -7.35
N ASP A 2 -8.44 -10.01 -7.46
CA ASP A 2 -7.89 -8.73 -7.01
C ASP A 2 -6.46 -8.78 -7.52
N ARG A 3 -6.13 -7.95 -8.51
CA ARG A 3 -4.78 -7.87 -9.11
C ARG A 3 -4.29 -6.42 -9.13
N ILE A 4 -5.06 -5.53 -8.50
CA ILE A 4 -4.82 -4.10 -8.49
C ILE A 4 -4.70 -3.72 -7.03
N HIS A 5 -3.47 -3.38 -6.62
CA HIS A 5 -3.15 -2.91 -5.28
C HIS A 5 -2.82 -1.43 -5.35
N TRP A 6 -3.46 -0.65 -4.48
CA TRP A 6 -3.29 0.80 -4.46
C TRP A 6 -2.31 1.22 -3.37
N ALA A 7 -1.33 2.04 -3.75
CA ALA A 7 -0.38 2.68 -2.85
C ALA A 7 -0.30 4.18 -3.16
N GLY A 8 -0.12 4.99 -2.13
CA GLY A 8 -0.11 6.45 -2.21
C GLY A 8 -0.14 7.07 -0.81
N ALA A 9 0.32 8.31 -0.68
CA ALA A 9 0.24 9.01 0.61
C ALA A 9 -1.22 9.09 1.10
N GLU A 10 -2.15 9.23 0.17
CA GLU A 10 -3.60 9.29 0.36
C GLU A 10 -4.24 7.93 0.71
N THR A 11 -3.55 6.81 0.50
CA THR A 11 -4.07 5.47 0.84
C THR A 11 -3.52 4.95 2.17
N SER A 12 -2.72 5.77 2.85
CA SER A 12 -2.16 5.43 4.15
C SER A 12 -3.14 5.74 5.27
N ALA A 13 -3.36 4.76 6.15
CA ALA A 13 -4.17 4.92 7.36
C ALA A 13 -3.50 5.82 8.41
N ILE A 14 -2.17 6.01 8.31
CA ILE A 14 -1.39 6.81 9.23
C ILE A 14 -0.51 7.77 8.41
N TRP A 15 -0.47 9.04 8.80
CA TRP A 15 0.28 10.09 8.10
C TRP A 15 -0.19 10.29 6.65
N ASN A 16 -1.51 10.30 6.45
CA ASN A 16 -2.12 10.57 5.16
C ASN A 16 -1.64 11.91 4.58
N GLY A 17 -1.25 11.93 3.31
CA GLY A 17 -0.71 13.12 2.63
C GLY A 17 0.75 13.45 2.95
N TYR A 18 1.43 12.67 3.80
CA TYR A 18 2.87 12.80 4.08
C TYR A 18 3.68 11.70 3.39
N MET A 19 4.98 11.99 3.13
CA MET A 19 5.91 11.00 2.56
C MET A 19 5.97 9.70 3.36
N ASP A 20 5.90 9.79 4.68
CA ASP A 20 5.91 8.62 5.57
C ASP A 20 4.64 7.75 5.41
N GLY A 21 3.51 8.36 5.04
CA GLY A 21 2.28 7.67 4.67
C GLY A 21 2.46 6.92 3.34
N ALA A 22 3.08 7.55 2.34
CA ALA A 22 3.36 6.94 1.04
C ALA A 22 4.23 5.68 1.17
N ILE A 23 5.33 5.77 1.93
CA ILE A 23 6.25 4.63 2.16
C ILE A 23 5.51 3.47 2.83
N ARG A 24 4.71 3.73 3.87
CA ARG A 24 3.93 2.69 4.56
C ARG A 24 2.92 2.03 3.64
N SER A 25 2.18 2.81 2.86
CA SER A 25 1.18 2.29 1.93
C SER A 25 1.82 1.41 0.84
N GLY A 26 3.01 1.77 0.36
CA GLY A 26 3.76 0.99 -0.63
C GLY A 26 4.21 -0.36 -0.08
N ARG A 27 4.68 -0.40 1.17
CA ARG A 27 5.04 -1.67 1.83
C ARG A 27 3.83 -2.60 1.96
N ARG A 28 2.69 -2.06 2.41
CA ARG A 28 1.43 -2.82 2.48
C ARG A 28 1.06 -3.41 1.13
N ALA A 29 1.05 -2.59 0.08
CA ALA A 29 0.69 -3.06 -1.26
C ALA A 29 1.64 -4.16 -1.75
N ALA A 30 2.94 -4.07 -1.45
CA ALA A 30 3.89 -5.14 -1.77
C ALA A 30 3.58 -6.45 -1.02
N ASP A 31 3.23 -6.38 0.27
CA ASP A 31 2.85 -7.54 1.06
C ASP A 31 1.55 -8.20 0.54
N GLU A 32 0.55 -7.38 0.16
CA GLU A 32 -0.70 -7.87 -0.46
C GLU A 32 -0.41 -8.60 -1.79
N ILE A 33 0.45 -8.04 -2.64
CA ILE A 33 0.87 -8.68 -3.89
C ILE A 33 1.51 -10.04 -3.60
N LEU A 34 2.42 -10.13 -2.62
CA LEU A 34 3.09 -11.38 -2.27
C LEU A 34 2.12 -12.44 -1.72
N GLN A 35 1.08 -12.03 -0.99
CA GLN A 35 0.04 -12.94 -0.51
C GLN A 35 -0.83 -13.48 -1.64
N ASP A 36 -1.15 -12.64 -2.63
CA ASP A 36 -1.98 -13.03 -3.78
C ASP A 36 -1.26 -13.98 -4.76
N PHE A 37 0.07 -14.10 -4.66
CA PHE A 37 0.87 -15.05 -5.43
C PHE A 37 1.07 -16.42 -4.76
N SER A 38 0.61 -16.60 -3.51
CA SER A 38 0.63 -17.89 -2.80
C SER A 38 -0.65 -18.69 -2.99
#